data_AF-X1IRL6-F1
#
_entry.id   AF-X1IRL6-F1
#
_cell.length_a   1.000
_cell.length_b   1.000
_cell.length_c   1.000
_cell.angle_alpha   90.00
_cell.angle_beta   90.00
_cell.angle_gamma   90.00
#
_symmetry.space_group_name_H-M   'P 1'
#
loop_
_entity.id
_entity.type
_entity.pdbx_description
1 polymer ?
#
loop_
_entity_poly.entity_id
_entity_poly.type
_entity_poly.pdbx_seq_one_letter_code
_entity_poly.pdbx_strand_id
1 'polypeptide(L)'
;DIQLAQTELKYPKSVSLNSYKPTFNGHIQQIKTAAQEISKAKKPIIYAGGGVISSNASSELRDLVLKTNIPVTTTLMGLGSFPETHSLSLGMLGMHGTPCANYTISDADLIIALGVRFDDRITGKLDEFALKAKIIHIDIDPAEVGKNILVDIPIIGDIKNILEKLNKYILKKKETEWLNTIEDLKRKYPLKYINNEELKPQYIMETISKIAKDNTIIVTSVGQHQMWAAQYYQYTEPRSFISSGGLGTMGYGFPAAL
;
A
#
# COMPACT_ATOMS: atom_id res chain seq x y z
N ASP A 1 9.35 41.55 -9.82
CA ASP A 1 9.80 40.18 -9.53
C ASP A 1 8.79 39.21 -10.11
N ILE A 2 9.19 38.35 -11.05
CA ILE A 2 8.30 37.36 -11.68
C ILE A 2 7.85 36.30 -10.66
N GLN A 3 8.61 36.10 -9.57
CA GLN A 3 8.31 35.09 -8.55
C GLN A 3 7.05 35.40 -7.72
N LEU A 4 6.61 36.68 -7.68
CA LEU A 4 5.41 37.12 -6.93
C LEU A 4 4.22 37.47 -7.85
N ALA A 5 4.36 37.29 -9.17
CA ALA A 5 3.30 37.63 -10.12
C ALA A 5 2.15 36.61 -10.04
N GLN A 6 0.93 37.11 -9.86
CA GLN A 6 -0.27 36.27 -9.89
C GLN A 6 -0.72 36.04 -11.33
N THR A 7 -1.14 34.81 -11.63
CA THR A 7 -1.75 34.44 -12.92
C THR A 7 -3.01 33.64 -12.69
N GLU A 8 -3.97 33.74 -13.60
CA GLU A 8 -5.16 32.89 -13.59
C GLU A 8 -4.76 31.47 -14.04
N LEU A 9 -4.78 30.51 -13.12
CA LEU A 9 -4.49 29.11 -13.43
C LEU A 9 -5.75 28.45 -14.03
N LYS A 10 -5.83 28.41 -15.36
CA LYS A 10 -6.91 27.72 -16.08
C LYS A 10 -6.48 26.29 -16.40
N TYR A 11 -6.86 25.35 -15.55
CA TYR A 11 -6.74 23.93 -15.91
C TYR A 11 -7.71 23.60 -17.06
N PRO A 12 -7.26 22.85 -18.07
CA PRO A 12 -8.15 22.39 -19.13
C PRO A 12 -9.22 21.44 -18.56
N LYS A 13 -10.47 21.56 -19.05
CA LYS A 13 -11.57 20.66 -18.62
C LYS A 13 -11.33 19.20 -19.02
N SER A 14 -10.58 18.98 -20.10
CA SER A 14 -10.17 17.66 -20.56
C SER A 14 -8.76 17.72 -21.14
N VAL A 15 -8.02 16.64 -20.96
CA VAL A 15 -6.70 16.44 -21.57
C VAL A 15 -6.81 15.21 -22.47
N SER A 16 -6.43 15.35 -23.73
CA SER A 16 -6.34 14.24 -24.67
C SER A 16 -4.90 14.14 -25.15
N LEU A 17 -4.26 12.99 -24.88
CA LEU A 17 -2.92 12.69 -25.33
C LEU A 17 -3.01 11.68 -26.47
N ASN A 18 -2.31 11.94 -27.58
CA ASN A 18 -2.34 11.05 -28.74
C ASN A 18 -1.77 9.65 -28.44
N SER A 19 -0.75 9.59 -27.58
CA SER A 19 0.00 8.38 -27.25
C SER A 19 -0.52 7.62 -26.03
N TYR A 20 -1.41 8.21 -25.22
CA TYR A 20 -1.85 7.61 -23.96
C TYR A 20 -3.38 7.58 -23.88
N LYS A 21 -3.94 6.37 -23.99
CA LYS A 21 -5.37 6.09 -23.88
C LYS A 21 -5.58 5.09 -22.73
N PRO A 22 -5.69 5.57 -21.48
CA PRO A 22 -5.78 4.69 -20.34
C PRO A 22 -7.08 3.87 -20.38
N THR A 23 -6.96 2.59 -20.02
CA THR A 23 -8.11 1.74 -19.76
C THR A 23 -8.51 1.96 -18.31
N PHE A 24 -9.77 2.29 -18.01
CA PHE A 24 -10.19 2.57 -16.62
C PHE A 24 -10.95 1.42 -15.97
N ASN A 25 -11.53 0.52 -16.77
CA ASN A 25 -12.61 -0.35 -16.30
C ASN A 25 -12.19 -1.79 -15.98
N GLY A 26 -10.99 -2.22 -16.42
CA GLY A 26 -10.58 -3.61 -16.35
C GLY A 26 -11.39 -4.53 -17.27
N HIS A 27 -10.76 -5.63 -17.70
CA HIS A 27 -11.46 -6.68 -18.45
C HIS A 27 -12.28 -7.55 -17.49
N ILE A 28 -13.59 -7.64 -17.71
CA ILE A 28 -14.52 -8.28 -16.76
C ILE A 28 -14.19 -9.74 -16.45
N GLN A 29 -13.70 -10.51 -17.44
CA GLN A 29 -13.33 -11.90 -17.20
C GLN A 29 -12.12 -12.02 -16.27
N GLN A 30 -11.13 -11.12 -16.38
CA GLN A 30 -9.97 -11.13 -15.48
C GLN A 30 -10.39 -10.81 -14.05
N ILE A 31 -11.32 -9.87 -13.87
CA ILE A 31 -11.88 -9.53 -12.54
C ILE A 31 -12.61 -10.76 -11.95
N LYS A 32 -13.39 -11.49 -12.75
CA LYS A 32 -14.06 -12.71 -12.30
C LYS A 32 -13.06 -13.81 -11.95
N THR A 33 -12.01 -14.00 -12.76
CA THR A 33 -10.93 -14.96 -12.46
C THR A 33 -10.21 -14.59 -11.16
N ALA A 34 -9.89 -13.31 -10.95
CA ALA A 34 -9.32 -12.84 -9.69
C ALA A 34 -10.23 -13.14 -8.48
N ALA A 35 -11.53 -12.86 -8.58
CA ALA A 35 -12.48 -13.18 -7.51
C ALA A 35 -12.53 -14.69 -7.19
N GLN A 36 -12.40 -15.55 -8.20
CA GLN A 36 -12.33 -17.01 -8.02
C GLN A 36 -11.05 -17.43 -7.32
N GLU A 37 -9.89 -16.92 -7.72
CA GLU A 37 -8.62 -17.26 -7.07
C GLU A 37 -8.55 -16.74 -5.62
N ILE A 38 -9.07 -15.53 -5.35
CA ILE A 38 -9.23 -14.99 -3.99
C ILE A 38 -10.06 -15.93 -3.11
N SER A 39 -11.16 -16.46 -3.67
CA SER A 39 -12.03 -17.41 -2.97
C SER A 39 -11.34 -18.74 -2.65
N LYS A 40 -10.44 -19.21 -3.53
CA LYS A 40 -9.73 -20.51 -3.38
C LYS A 40 -8.47 -20.43 -2.51
N ALA A 41 -7.82 -19.27 -2.45
CA ALA A 41 -6.55 -19.09 -1.74
C ALA A 41 -6.67 -19.52 -0.26
N LYS A 42 -5.63 -20.11 0.31
CA LYS A 42 -5.58 -20.48 1.73
C LYS A 42 -4.79 -19.46 2.55
N LYS A 43 -3.77 -18.86 1.96
CA LYS A 43 -2.87 -17.87 2.57
C LYS A 43 -2.78 -16.59 1.73
N PRO A 44 -3.92 -15.93 1.44
CA PRO A 44 -3.90 -14.69 0.66
C PRO A 44 -3.34 -13.52 1.47
N ILE A 45 -2.79 -12.54 0.77
CA ILE A 45 -2.42 -11.22 1.31
C ILE A 45 -2.74 -10.12 0.29
N ILE A 46 -3.23 -8.99 0.78
CA ILE A 46 -3.38 -7.76 -0.02
C ILE A 46 -2.11 -6.92 0.13
N TYR A 47 -1.55 -6.53 -1.00
CA TYR A 47 -0.39 -5.65 -1.11
C TYR A 47 -0.81 -4.34 -1.76
N ALA A 48 -1.03 -3.31 -0.95
CA ALA A 48 -1.60 -2.02 -1.38
C ALA A 48 -0.53 -0.93 -1.55
N GLY A 49 -0.57 -0.24 -2.69
CA GLY A 49 0.38 0.81 -3.04
C GLY A 49 -0.21 2.20 -3.14
N GLY A 50 0.62 3.14 -3.61
CA GLY A 50 0.22 4.52 -3.86
C GLY A 50 -0.89 4.69 -4.90
N GLY A 51 -1.13 3.69 -5.75
CA GLY A 51 -2.27 3.70 -6.67
C GLY A 51 -3.62 3.70 -5.94
N VAL A 52 -3.73 3.05 -4.77
CA VAL A 52 -4.97 3.08 -3.96
C VAL A 52 -5.25 4.49 -3.47
N ILE A 53 -4.22 5.20 -2.99
CA ILE A 53 -4.32 6.60 -2.56
C ILE A 53 -4.69 7.50 -3.74
N SER A 54 -3.98 7.35 -4.86
CA SER A 54 -4.15 8.19 -6.05
C SER A 54 -5.54 8.06 -6.66
N SER A 55 -6.09 6.84 -6.68
CA SER A 55 -7.42 6.50 -7.19
C SER A 55 -8.56 6.82 -6.21
N ASN A 56 -8.25 7.21 -4.96
CA ASN A 56 -9.21 7.37 -3.86
C ASN A 56 -10.03 6.08 -3.61
N ALA A 57 -9.33 4.96 -3.55
CA ALA A 57 -9.91 3.61 -3.50
C ALA A 57 -9.90 2.98 -2.08
N SER A 58 -9.63 3.76 -1.04
CA SER A 58 -9.52 3.27 0.35
C SER A 58 -10.81 2.65 0.88
N SER A 59 -11.98 3.19 0.50
CA SER A 59 -13.29 2.63 0.87
C SER A 59 -13.49 1.24 0.26
N GLU A 60 -13.19 1.10 -1.02
CA GLU A 60 -13.36 -0.11 -1.80
C GLU A 60 -12.37 -1.19 -1.35
N LEU A 61 -11.14 -0.79 -0.98
CA LEU A 61 -10.16 -1.65 -0.33
C LEU A 61 -10.68 -2.14 1.02
N ARG A 62 -11.23 -1.25 1.86
CA ARG A 62 -11.80 -1.64 3.15
C ARG A 62 -12.94 -2.64 2.98
N ASP A 63 -13.84 -2.43 2.03
CA ASP A 63 -14.93 -3.35 1.73
C ASP A 63 -14.41 -4.73 1.31
N LEU A 64 -13.37 -4.77 0.46
CA LEU A 64 -12.71 -6.02 0.06
C LEU A 64 -12.19 -6.76 1.29
N VAL A 65 -11.46 -6.06 2.16
CA VAL A 65 -10.82 -6.61 3.35
C VAL A 65 -11.85 -7.16 4.32
N LEU A 66 -12.87 -6.37 4.66
CA LEU A 66 -13.92 -6.78 5.61
C LEU A 66 -14.78 -7.93 5.07
N LYS A 67 -14.95 -8.04 3.75
CA LYS A 67 -15.69 -9.14 3.13
C LYS A 67 -14.90 -10.45 3.10
N THR A 68 -13.58 -10.36 2.99
CA THR A 68 -12.70 -11.52 2.77
C THR A 68 -11.87 -11.93 3.97
N ASN A 69 -11.76 -11.07 4.99
CA ASN A 69 -10.82 -11.20 6.11
C ASN A 69 -9.37 -11.43 5.67
N ILE A 70 -8.96 -10.82 4.56
CA ILE A 70 -7.59 -10.93 4.04
C ILE A 70 -6.73 -9.85 4.70
N PRO A 71 -5.55 -10.22 5.25
CA PRO A 71 -4.61 -9.25 5.82
C PRO A 71 -4.07 -8.29 4.76
N VAL A 72 -3.74 -7.07 5.17
CA VAL A 72 -3.27 -5.99 4.30
C VAL A 72 -1.88 -5.55 4.74
N THR A 73 -0.98 -5.44 3.77
CA THR A 73 0.27 -4.70 3.93
C THR A 73 0.36 -3.60 2.88
N THR A 74 1.10 -2.53 3.20
CA THR A 74 1.17 -1.32 2.38
C THR A 74 2.61 -0.99 1.98
N THR A 75 2.78 -0.43 0.78
CA THR A 75 4.03 0.27 0.44
C THR A 75 4.18 1.53 1.30
N LEU A 76 5.37 2.12 1.34
CA LEU A 76 5.58 3.47 1.89
C LEU A 76 4.60 4.50 1.30
N MET A 77 4.30 4.42 0.00
CA MET A 77 3.38 5.33 -0.69
C MET A 77 1.90 4.96 -0.49
N GLY A 78 1.62 3.81 0.10
CA GLY A 78 0.29 3.31 0.41
C GLY A 78 -0.08 3.49 1.88
N LEU A 79 0.78 4.06 2.72
CA LEU A 79 0.46 4.34 4.12
C LEU A 79 -0.82 5.17 4.24
N GLY A 80 -1.70 4.75 5.16
CA GLY A 80 -3.03 5.31 5.33
C GLY A 80 -4.08 4.80 4.33
N SER A 81 -3.73 3.95 3.35
CA SER A 81 -4.73 3.39 2.44
C SER A 81 -5.71 2.44 3.14
N PHE A 82 -5.28 1.83 4.24
CA PHE A 82 -6.06 1.00 5.13
C PHE A 82 -5.66 1.32 6.60
N PRO A 83 -6.60 1.40 7.55
CA PRO A 83 -6.26 1.83 8.91
C PRO A 83 -5.31 0.86 9.62
N GLU A 84 -4.16 1.36 10.06
CA GLU A 84 -3.14 0.53 10.72
C GLU A 84 -3.54 0.05 12.12
N THR A 85 -4.54 0.68 12.72
CA THR A 85 -5.15 0.25 13.99
C THR A 85 -6.04 -0.99 13.82
N HIS A 86 -6.39 -1.36 12.58
CA HIS A 86 -7.22 -2.53 12.31
C HIS A 86 -6.41 -3.82 12.46
N SER A 87 -7.02 -4.86 13.03
CA SER A 87 -6.35 -6.17 13.27
C SER A 87 -5.82 -6.82 11.99
N LEU A 88 -6.44 -6.58 10.84
CA LEU A 88 -5.96 -7.09 9.55
C LEU A 88 -4.79 -6.29 8.94
N SER A 89 -4.38 -5.17 9.54
CA SER A 89 -3.19 -4.45 9.07
C SER A 89 -1.90 -5.12 9.55
N LEU A 90 -0.94 -5.25 8.64
CA LEU A 90 0.42 -5.74 8.92
C LEU A 90 1.46 -4.61 8.91
N GLY A 91 1.03 -3.37 8.65
CA GLY A 91 1.90 -2.23 8.43
C GLY A 91 2.67 -2.31 7.12
N MET A 92 3.72 -1.48 7.02
CA MET A 92 4.55 -1.35 5.82
C MET A 92 5.39 -2.62 5.57
N LEU A 93 5.54 -3.04 4.32
CA LEU A 93 6.51 -4.08 3.91
C LEU A 93 7.78 -3.50 3.26
N GLY A 94 8.77 -4.37 3.05
CA GLY A 94 10.00 -4.08 2.33
C GLY A 94 11.23 -3.99 3.24
N MET A 95 12.29 -3.35 2.76
CA MET A 95 13.61 -3.28 3.41
C MET A 95 13.55 -2.78 4.86
N HIS A 96 12.66 -1.83 5.15
CA HIS A 96 12.39 -1.30 6.49
C HIS A 96 10.95 -1.55 6.92
N GLY A 97 10.29 -2.54 6.32
CA GLY A 97 8.94 -2.93 6.71
C GLY A 97 8.90 -3.68 8.04
N THR A 98 7.68 -4.04 8.47
CA THR A 98 7.49 -4.92 9.60
C THR A 98 7.94 -6.33 9.22
N PRO A 99 8.60 -7.06 10.13
CA PRO A 99 8.95 -8.46 9.87
C PRO A 99 7.71 -9.31 9.59
N CYS A 100 6.60 -9.04 10.27
CA CYS A 100 5.33 -9.71 10.03
C CYS A 100 4.90 -9.60 8.57
N ALA A 101 4.84 -8.38 8.00
CA ALA A 101 4.45 -8.18 6.61
C ALA A 101 5.34 -8.94 5.63
N ASN A 102 6.67 -8.89 5.85
CA ASN A 102 7.64 -9.57 5.00
C ASN A 102 7.51 -11.11 5.07
N TYR A 103 7.35 -11.69 6.26
CA TYR A 103 7.10 -13.13 6.42
C TYR A 103 5.76 -13.53 5.79
N THR A 104 4.70 -12.75 6.00
CA THR A 104 3.38 -13.03 5.43
C THR A 104 3.41 -13.03 3.90
N ILE A 105 4.11 -12.08 3.25
CA ILE A 105 4.29 -12.10 1.78
C ILE A 105 5.05 -13.34 1.32
N SER A 106 6.12 -13.72 2.02
CA SER A 106 6.97 -14.85 1.63
C SER A 106 6.22 -16.19 1.69
N ASP A 107 5.33 -16.34 2.66
CA ASP A 107 4.54 -17.56 2.85
C ASP A 107 3.14 -17.53 2.19
N ALA A 108 2.78 -16.43 1.53
CA ALA A 108 1.50 -16.31 0.84
C ALA A 108 1.38 -17.31 -0.32
N ASP A 109 0.15 -17.77 -0.58
CA ASP A 109 -0.19 -18.54 -1.79
C ASP A 109 -0.89 -17.69 -2.87
N LEU A 110 -1.33 -16.48 -2.49
CA LEU A 110 -1.91 -15.49 -3.38
C LEU A 110 -1.54 -14.08 -2.90
N ILE A 111 -0.99 -13.27 -3.80
CA ILE A 111 -0.74 -11.84 -3.58
C ILE A 111 -1.69 -11.05 -4.46
N ILE A 112 -2.45 -10.15 -3.84
CA ILE A 112 -3.35 -9.21 -4.50
C ILE A 112 -2.66 -7.84 -4.49
N ALA A 113 -1.90 -7.56 -5.54
CA ALA A 113 -1.14 -6.34 -5.74
C ALA A 113 -2.03 -5.24 -6.32
N LEU A 114 -2.25 -4.18 -5.53
CA LEU A 114 -3.17 -3.08 -5.84
C LEU A 114 -2.40 -1.76 -5.99
N GLY A 115 -2.14 -1.32 -7.22
CA GLY A 115 -1.47 -0.05 -7.50
C GLY A 115 -0.05 0.02 -6.99
N VAL A 116 0.70 -1.04 -7.24
CA VAL A 116 2.08 -1.24 -6.81
C VAL A 116 2.95 -1.49 -8.04
N ARG A 117 4.21 -1.06 -7.97
CA ARG A 117 5.19 -1.22 -9.05
C ARG A 117 6.26 -2.29 -8.79
N PHE A 118 6.12 -3.07 -7.72
CA PHE A 118 7.13 -4.05 -7.27
C PHE A 118 8.56 -3.47 -7.27
N ASP A 119 8.72 -2.36 -6.54
CA ASP A 119 9.98 -1.63 -6.35
C ASP A 119 11.04 -2.51 -5.67
N ASP A 120 12.31 -2.33 -6.02
CA ASP A 120 13.44 -3.10 -5.49
C ASP A 120 13.60 -2.95 -3.97
N ARG A 121 13.21 -1.81 -3.39
CA ARG A 121 13.20 -1.61 -1.94
C ARG A 121 12.17 -2.48 -1.21
N ILE A 122 11.24 -3.07 -1.95
CA ILE A 122 10.20 -3.94 -1.43
C ILE A 122 10.51 -5.39 -1.74
N THR A 123 10.86 -5.69 -2.99
CA THR A 123 11.07 -7.07 -3.45
C THR A 123 12.39 -7.65 -2.95
N GLY A 124 13.39 -6.80 -2.70
CA GLY A 124 14.74 -7.26 -2.37
C GLY A 124 15.33 -8.04 -3.55
N LYS A 125 15.54 -9.35 -3.36
CA LYS A 125 15.94 -10.23 -4.46
C LYS A 125 14.70 -10.73 -5.19
N LEU A 126 14.54 -10.32 -6.44
CA LEU A 126 13.38 -10.68 -7.28
C LEU A 126 13.20 -12.20 -7.39
N ASP A 127 14.29 -12.95 -7.57
CA ASP A 127 14.25 -14.42 -7.71
C ASP A 127 13.84 -15.15 -6.41
N GLU A 128 13.80 -14.47 -5.26
CA GLU A 128 13.36 -15.04 -3.99
C GLU A 128 11.99 -14.49 -3.57
N PHE A 129 11.47 -13.47 -4.26
CA PHE A 129 10.21 -12.82 -3.90
C PHE A 129 9.00 -13.62 -4.36
N ALA A 130 8.07 -13.88 -3.43
CA ALA A 130 6.76 -14.46 -3.72
C ALA A 130 6.77 -15.81 -4.49
N LEU A 131 7.83 -16.61 -4.37
CA LEU A 131 8.03 -17.86 -5.12
C LEU A 131 6.87 -18.88 -5.06
N LYS A 132 6.06 -18.82 -4.00
CA LYS A 132 4.96 -19.77 -3.74
C LYS A 132 3.59 -19.20 -4.10
N ALA A 133 3.51 -17.93 -4.50
CA ALA A 133 2.27 -17.20 -4.64
C ALA A 133 1.87 -17.05 -6.11
N LYS A 134 0.58 -17.16 -6.37
CA LYS A 134 -0.01 -16.54 -7.57
C LYS A 134 -0.12 -15.04 -7.37
N ILE A 135 0.06 -14.27 -8.43
CA ILE A 135 0.02 -12.81 -8.38
C ILE A 135 -1.13 -12.27 -9.22
N ILE A 136 -2.07 -11.62 -8.55
CA ILE A 136 -3.05 -10.72 -9.18
C ILE A 136 -2.46 -9.31 -9.12
N HIS A 137 -2.21 -8.69 -10.27
CA HIS A 137 -1.67 -7.32 -10.32
C HIS A 137 -2.66 -6.39 -11.00
N ILE A 138 -3.12 -5.40 -10.24
CA ILE A 138 -4.06 -4.39 -10.67
C ILE A 138 -3.33 -3.05 -10.74
N ASP A 139 -3.17 -2.52 -11.95
CA ASP A 139 -2.54 -1.23 -12.18
C ASP A 139 -3.20 -0.49 -13.35
N ILE A 140 -3.14 0.83 -13.32
CA ILE A 140 -3.65 1.68 -14.41
C ILE A 140 -2.66 1.72 -15.57
N ASP A 141 -1.37 1.57 -15.28
CA ASP A 141 -0.31 1.62 -16.27
C ASP A 141 0.05 0.22 -16.76
N PRO A 142 -0.24 -0.13 -18.03
CA PRO A 142 0.15 -1.42 -18.59
C PRO A 142 1.66 -1.64 -18.61
N ALA A 143 2.48 -0.59 -18.57
CA ALA A 143 3.94 -0.71 -18.56
C ALA A 143 4.51 -1.24 -17.23
N GLU A 144 3.76 -1.13 -16.13
CA GLU A 144 4.20 -1.63 -14.82
C GLU A 144 3.84 -3.10 -14.60
N VAL A 145 2.86 -3.62 -15.33
CA VAL A 145 2.40 -5.01 -15.20
C VAL A 145 3.33 -5.97 -15.92
N GLY A 146 3.92 -6.91 -15.18
CA GLY A 146 4.89 -7.87 -15.73
C GLY A 146 6.31 -7.32 -15.91
N LYS A 147 6.56 -6.08 -15.47
CA LYS A 147 7.86 -5.40 -15.65
C LYS A 147 8.98 -6.01 -14.80
N ASN A 148 8.74 -6.17 -13.50
CA ASN A 148 9.73 -6.67 -12.54
C ASN A 148 9.47 -8.11 -12.09
N ILE A 149 8.21 -8.53 -12.07
CA ILE A 149 7.77 -9.86 -11.60
C ILE A 149 6.72 -10.40 -12.57
N LEU A 150 6.75 -11.72 -12.81
CA LEU A 150 5.73 -12.41 -13.60
C LEU A 150 4.37 -12.35 -12.90
N VAL A 151 3.34 -11.96 -13.64
CA VAL A 151 1.98 -11.79 -13.14
C VAL A 151 1.08 -12.87 -13.72
N ASP A 152 0.39 -13.63 -12.87
CA ASP A 152 -0.57 -14.66 -13.31
C ASP A 152 -1.88 -14.05 -13.82
N ILE A 153 -2.39 -13.02 -13.13
CA ILE A 153 -3.66 -12.37 -13.45
C ILE A 153 -3.43 -10.86 -13.54
N PRO A 154 -3.03 -10.34 -14.71
CA PRO A 154 -2.89 -8.91 -14.95
C PRO A 154 -4.27 -8.27 -15.13
N ILE A 155 -4.57 -7.16 -14.45
CA ILE A 155 -5.81 -6.40 -14.65
C ILE A 155 -5.47 -4.93 -14.85
N ILE A 156 -5.61 -4.45 -16.10
CA ILE A 156 -5.34 -3.04 -16.42
C ILE A 156 -6.58 -2.20 -16.17
N GLY A 157 -6.50 -1.27 -15.22
CA GLY A 157 -7.57 -0.31 -14.97
C GLY A 157 -7.38 0.50 -13.71
N ASP A 158 -8.31 1.44 -13.51
CA ASP A 158 -8.35 2.23 -12.30
C ASP A 158 -8.77 1.34 -11.13
N ILE A 159 -7.98 1.38 -10.05
CA ILE A 159 -8.11 0.45 -8.93
C ILE A 159 -9.46 0.60 -8.25
N LYS A 160 -9.96 1.82 -8.08
CA LYS A 160 -11.30 2.07 -7.53
C LYS A 160 -12.37 1.35 -8.36
N ASN A 161 -12.41 1.61 -9.66
CA ASN A 161 -13.38 0.97 -10.56
C ASN A 161 -13.29 -0.56 -10.56
N ILE A 162 -12.06 -1.10 -10.47
CA ILE A 162 -11.85 -2.55 -10.44
C ILE A 162 -12.30 -3.14 -9.11
N LEU A 163 -11.95 -2.52 -7.98
CA LEU A 163 -12.34 -2.99 -6.65
C LEU A 163 -13.87 -2.94 -6.47
N GLU A 164 -14.56 -1.90 -6.96
CA GLU A 164 -16.03 -1.84 -6.96
C GLU A 164 -16.66 -3.05 -7.67
N LYS A 165 -16.08 -3.48 -8.80
CA LYS A 165 -16.56 -4.66 -9.54
C LYS A 165 -16.16 -5.95 -8.84
N LEU A 166 -14.91 -6.05 -8.38
CA LEU A 166 -14.38 -7.21 -7.68
C LEU A 166 -15.21 -7.53 -6.42
N ASN A 167 -15.56 -6.50 -5.64
CA ASN A 167 -16.37 -6.61 -4.43
C ASN A 167 -17.78 -7.17 -4.71
N LYS A 168 -18.31 -7.04 -5.94
CA LYS A 168 -19.58 -7.67 -6.34
C LYS A 168 -19.46 -9.16 -6.60
N TYR A 169 -18.30 -9.63 -7.06
CA TYR A 169 -18.06 -11.04 -7.41
C TYR A 169 -17.46 -11.87 -6.29
N ILE A 170 -16.81 -11.23 -5.32
CA ILE A 170 -16.26 -11.91 -4.16
C ILE A 170 -17.36 -12.48 -3.27
N LEU A 171 -17.17 -13.71 -2.83
CA LEU A 171 -17.99 -14.34 -1.80
C LEU A 171 -17.39 -14.08 -0.42
N LYS A 172 -18.24 -13.97 0.59
CA LYS A 172 -17.78 -13.79 1.98
C LYS A 172 -16.97 -15.02 2.40
N LYS A 173 -15.80 -14.79 2.99
CA LYS A 173 -14.91 -15.86 3.46
C LYS A 173 -14.86 -15.88 4.98
N LYS A 174 -14.85 -17.08 5.56
CA LYS A 174 -14.68 -17.25 7.01
C LYS A 174 -13.20 -17.12 7.37
N GLU A 175 -12.94 -16.79 8.64
CA GLU A 175 -11.60 -16.81 9.21
C GLU A 175 -10.91 -18.15 8.97
N THR A 176 -9.62 -18.09 8.72
CA THR A 176 -8.78 -19.23 8.36
C THR A 176 -7.66 -19.37 9.39
N GLU A 177 -7.09 -20.56 9.51
CA GLU A 177 -5.87 -20.82 10.29
C GLU A 177 -4.71 -19.87 9.92
N TRP A 178 -4.77 -19.28 8.73
CA TRP A 178 -3.82 -18.27 8.29
C TRP A 178 -3.77 -17.04 9.19
N LEU A 179 -4.92 -16.57 9.69
CA LEU A 179 -4.95 -15.42 10.59
C LEU A 179 -4.28 -15.73 11.93
N ASN A 180 -4.41 -16.97 12.43
CA ASN A 180 -3.70 -17.40 13.64
C ASN A 180 -2.17 -17.37 13.42
N THR A 181 -1.71 -17.82 12.25
CA THR A 181 -0.29 -17.76 11.89
C THR A 181 0.22 -16.32 11.86
N ILE A 182 -0.59 -15.38 11.35
CA ILE A 182 -0.25 -13.97 11.28
C ILE A 182 -0.19 -13.33 12.67
N GLU A 183 -1.17 -13.61 13.53
CA GLU A 183 -1.16 -13.12 14.92
C GLU A 183 0.07 -13.64 15.68
N ASP A 184 0.47 -14.89 15.44
CA ASP A 184 1.72 -15.44 15.98
C ASP A 184 2.95 -14.70 15.46
N LEU A 185 3.00 -14.38 14.17
CA LEU A 185 4.10 -13.58 13.58
C LEU A 185 4.17 -12.17 14.18
N LYS A 186 3.04 -11.48 14.34
CA LYS A 186 3.00 -10.16 14.98
C LYS A 186 3.51 -10.19 16.41
N ARG A 187 3.09 -11.20 17.18
CA ARG A 187 3.53 -11.38 18.58
C ARG A 187 5.01 -11.72 18.68
N LYS A 188 5.52 -12.54 17.76
CA LYS A 188 6.92 -12.97 17.76
C LYS A 188 7.87 -11.86 17.30
N TYR A 189 7.45 -11.06 16.33
CA TYR A 189 8.30 -10.06 15.67
C TYR A 189 7.66 -8.66 15.62
N PRO A 190 7.31 -8.04 16.77
CA PRO A 190 6.85 -6.67 16.77
C PRO A 190 8.04 -5.72 16.48
N LEU A 191 7.72 -4.49 16.08
CA LEU A 191 8.72 -3.43 16.03
C LEU A 191 9.24 -3.17 17.44
N LYS A 192 10.56 -3.11 17.61
CA LYS A 192 11.23 -2.93 18.89
C LYS A 192 12.39 -1.95 18.73
N TYR A 193 12.64 -1.19 19.78
CA TYR A 193 13.84 -0.37 19.92
C TYR A 193 14.33 -0.45 21.37
N ILE A 194 15.61 -0.15 21.60
CA ILE A 194 16.21 -0.19 22.93
C ILE A 194 15.64 0.97 23.75
N ASN A 195 14.99 0.64 24.87
CA ASN A 195 14.51 1.63 25.83
C ASN A 195 15.59 1.83 26.91
N ASN A 196 16.32 2.94 26.84
CA ASN A 196 17.32 3.36 27.82
C ASN A 196 17.09 4.84 28.17
N GLU A 197 18.00 5.46 28.95
CA GLU A 197 17.84 6.85 29.40
C GLU A 197 17.92 7.91 28.29
N GLU A 198 18.36 7.54 27.08
CA GLU A 198 18.46 8.46 25.95
C GLU A 198 17.14 8.55 25.19
N LEU A 199 16.82 9.76 24.71
CA LEU A 199 15.66 9.96 23.87
C LEU A 199 15.81 9.23 22.53
N LYS A 200 14.89 8.30 22.26
CA LYS A 200 14.87 7.52 21.02
C LYS A 200 13.94 8.15 19.98
N PRO A 201 14.36 8.29 18.72
CA PRO A 201 13.51 8.87 17.69
C PRO A 201 12.24 8.03 17.41
N GLN A 202 12.31 6.71 17.62
CA GLN A 202 11.13 5.83 17.59
C GLN A 202 10.12 6.23 18.66
N TYR A 203 10.57 6.45 19.90
CA TYR A 203 9.72 6.90 21.01
C TYR A 203 9.09 8.27 20.74
N ILE A 204 9.84 9.18 20.10
CA ILE A 204 9.29 10.48 19.67
C ILE A 204 8.12 10.25 18.70
N MET A 205 8.29 9.41 17.68
CA MET A 205 7.24 9.14 16.71
C MET A 205 6.03 8.44 17.31
N GLU A 206 6.22 7.46 18.20
CA GLU A 206 5.12 6.82 18.94
C GLU A 206 4.37 7.83 19.82
N THR A 207 5.10 8.76 20.45
CA THR A 207 4.49 9.81 21.28
C THR A 207 3.68 10.76 20.42
N ILE A 208 4.22 11.21 19.28
CA ILE A 208 3.48 12.01 18.29
C ILE A 208 2.22 11.26 17.86
N SER A 209 2.32 9.97 17.52
CA SER A 209 1.17 9.17 17.10
C SER A 209 0.06 9.09 18.15
N LYS A 210 0.41 9.09 19.45
CA LYS A 210 -0.56 9.00 20.55
C LYS A 210 -1.30 10.32 20.81
N ILE A 211 -0.66 11.45 20.55
CA ILE A 211 -1.20 12.79 20.85
C ILE A 211 -1.73 13.51 19.61
N ALA A 212 -1.36 13.05 18.42
CA ALA A 212 -1.83 13.59 17.15
C ALA A 212 -3.34 13.41 17.01
N LYS A 213 -3.98 14.37 16.34
CA LYS A 213 -5.40 14.27 15.98
C LYS A 213 -5.56 13.37 14.75
N ASP A 214 -6.73 12.77 14.58
CA ASP A 214 -7.03 11.87 13.46
C ASP A 214 -6.76 12.48 12.07
N ASN A 215 -6.89 13.80 11.94
CA ASN A 215 -6.65 14.53 10.70
C ASN A 215 -5.21 15.07 10.53
N THR A 216 -4.25 14.57 11.31
CA THR A 216 -2.85 15.01 11.23
C THR A 216 -2.19 14.46 9.98
N ILE A 217 -1.52 15.34 9.24
CA ILE A 217 -0.71 14.98 8.07
C ILE A 217 0.76 14.97 8.49
N ILE A 218 1.44 13.85 8.25
CA ILE A 218 2.86 13.68 8.49
C ILE A 218 3.60 13.88 7.18
N VAL A 219 4.40 14.94 7.11
CA VAL A 219 5.28 15.24 5.99
C VAL A 219 6.72 14.96 6.40
N THR A 220 7.46 14.24 5.56
CA THR A 220 8.84 13.85 5.86
C THR A 220 9.82 14.30 4.77
N SER A 221 11.04 14.63 5.20
CA SER A 221 12.19 14.60 4.31
C SER A 221 12.69 13.14 4.19
N VAL A 222 13.88 12.92 3.66
CA VAL A 222 14.42 11.59 3.38
C VAL A 222 15.56 11.25 4.32
N GLY A 223 15.53 10.04 4.89
CA GLY A 223 16.52 9.54 5.85
C GLY A 223 15.91 8.60 6.89
N GLN A 224 16.63 8.32 7.97
CA GLN A 224 16.13 7.42 9.04
C GLN A 224 14.81 7.90 9.65
N HIS A 225 14.66 9.22 9.82
CA HIS A 225 13.43 9.83 10.33
C HIS A 225 12.19 9.56 9.44
N GLN A 226 12.38 9.41 8.12
CA GLN A 226 11.32 9.00 7.20
C GLN A 226 10.82 7.59 7.54
N MET A 227 11.75 6.67 7.82
CA MET A 227 11.42 5.29 8.15
C MET A 227 10.81 5.17 9.54
N TRP A 228 11.31 5.92 10.53
CA TRP A 228 10.69 5.94 11.85
C TRP A 228 9.28 6.53 11.82
N ALA A 229 9.04 7.55 11.00
CA ALA A 229 7.68 8.05 10.78
C ALA A 229 6.78 6.96 10.17
N ALA A 230 7.26 6.28 9.12
CA ALA A 230 6.53 5.18 8.48
C ALA A 230 6.27 3.97 9.40
N GLN A 231 7.15 3.70 10.37
CA GLN A 231 7.09 2.51 11.23
C GLN A 231 6.32 2.75 12.54
N TYR A 232 6.45 3.94 13.13
CA TYR A 232 6.02 4.21 14.51
C TYR A 232 4.88 5.23 14.62
N TYR A 233 4.46 5.83 13.51
CA TYR A 233 3.20 6.57 13.44
C TYR A 233 2.10 5.67 12.89
N GLN A 234 0.90 5.69 13.49
CA GLN A 234 -0.23 4.90 13.04
C GLN A 234 -1.08 5.67 12.03
N TYR A 235 -1.04 5.25 10.77
CA TYR A 235 -1.81 5.90 9.71
C TYR A 235 -3.21 5.29 9.59
N THR A 236 -4.24 6.08 9.88
CA THR A 236 -5.66 5.65 9.82
C THR A 236 -6.43 6.21 8.63
N GLU A 237 -5.99 7.34 8.09
CA GLU A 237 -6.66 8.07 7.00
C GLU A 237 -5.80 8.13 5.73
N PRO A 238 -6.40 8.09 4.52
CA PRO A 238 -5.66 8.23 3.28
C PRO A 238 -5.08 9.64 3.15
N ARG A 239 -3.98 9.77 2.41
CA ARG A 239 -3.29 11.06 2.15
C ARG A 239 -2.79 11.75 3.43
N SER A 240 -2.62 11.00 4.52
CA SER A 240 -2.04 11.49 5.79
C SER A 240 -0.53 11.34 5.87
N PHE A 241 0.09 10.65 4.91
CA PHE A 241 1.55 10.54 4.79
C PHE A 241 2.03 11.13 3.47
N ILE A 242 2.92 12.12 3.54
CA ILE A 242 3.50 12.80 2.38
C ILE A 242 5.02 12.70 2.47
N SER A 243 5.62 12.07 1.46
CA SER A 243 7.07 11.80 1.47
C SER A 243 7.63 11.61 0.07
N SER A 244 8.93 11.84 -0.10
CA SER A 244 9.65 11.51 -1.32
C SER A 244 10.17 10.07 -1.26
N GLY A 245 9.37 9.14 -1.77
CA GLY A 245 9.72 7.71 -1.81
C GLY A 245 10.64 7.35 -2.97
N GLY A 246 10.11 7.45 -4.20
CA GLY A 246 10.80 6.94 -5.40
C GLY A 246 12.12 7.63 -5.72
N LEU A 247 12.15 8.97 -5.76
CA LEU A 247 13.37 9.72 -6.03
C LEU A 247 14.23 9.93 -4.77
N GLY A 248 13.62 9.96 -3.58
CA GLY A 248 14.37 10.13 -2.33
C GLY A 248 14.97 11.52 -2.16
N THR A 249 14.25 12.58 -2.53
CA THR A 249 14.74 13.97 -2.49
C THR A 249 14.83 14.52 -1.07
N MET A 250 16.05 14.66 -0.55
CA MET A 250 16.29 15.39 0.71
C MET A 250 15.89 16.86 0.56
N GLY A 251 15.33 17.43 1.62
CA GLY A 251 14.82 18.81 1.63
C GLY A 251 13.37 18.92 1.15
N TYR A 252 12.74 17.82 0.73
CA TYR A 252 11.33 17.77 0.32
C TYR A 252 10.36 18.16 1.45
N GLY A 253 10.65 17.74 2.68
CA GLY A 253 9.69 17.80 3.79
C GLY A 253 9.19 19.20 4.15
N PHE A 254 10.05 20.21 4.13
CA PHE A 254 9.67 21.58 4.46
C PHE A 254 8.75 22.24 3.42
N PRO A 255 9.12 22.32 2.12
CA PRO A 255 8.25 22.90 1.10
C PRO A 255 6.98 22.08 0.86
N ALA A 256 6.99 20.76 1.07
CA ALA A 256 5.79 19.94 0.94
C ALA A 256 4.79 20.11 2.11
N ALA A 257 5.22 20.70 3.23
CA ALA A 257 4.38 20.94 4.40
C ALA A 257 3.70 22.32 4.40
N LEU A 258 4.13 23.24 3.53
CA LEU A 258 3.52 24.56 3.32
C LEU A 258 2.30 24.48 2.41
#